data_AF-A0A6B2DU31-F1
#
_entry.id   AF-A0A6B2DU31-F1
#
_cell.length_a   1.000
_cell.length_b   1.000
_cell.length_c   1.000
_cell.angle_alpha   90.00
_cell.angle_beta   90.00
_cell.angle_gamma   90.00
#
_symmetry.space_group_name_H-M   'P 1'
#
loop_
_entity.id
_entity.type
_entity.pdbx_description
1 polymer ?
#
loop_
_entity_poly.entity_id
_entity_poly.type
_entity_poly.pdbx_seq_one_letter_code
_entity_poly.pdbx_strand_id
1 'polypeptide(L)'
;EAVHERAADPAAAAAVLATGVVNLLQTLDLGHIVLGGADLLPHGELYRAAVEHAVRTQLPGADWLDVEVSLTSLGTDVVAAGAAMQVLDARYGLPDPARHRRATVS
;
A
#
# COMPACT_ATOMS: atom_id res chain seq x y z
N GLU A 1 14.85 -0.05 5.64
CA GLU A 1 15.59 0.54 6.79
C GLU A 1 15.94 2.03 6.62
N ALA A 2 16.31 2.54 5.43
CA ALA A 2 16.96 3.87 5.34
C ALA A 2 16.07 5.15 5.25
N VAL A 3 14.74 5.06 5.24
CA VAL A 3 13.86 6.25 5.13
C VAL A 3 13.25 6.69 6.46
N HIS A 4 13.09 5.76 7.41
CA HIS A 4 12.50 6.06 8.72
C HIS A 4 13.46 6.80 9.65
N GLU A 5 14.77 6.48 9.62
CA GLU A 5 15.78 7.17 10.44
C GLU A 5 16.01 8.64 10.09
N ARG A 6 15.58 9.10 8.91
CA ARG A 6 15.80 10.50 8.47
C ARG A 6 14.66 11.45 8.75
N ALA A 7 13.50 10.96 9.20
CA ALA A 7 12.43 11.83 9.62
C ALA A 7 12.48 11.97 11.15
N ALA A 8 13.28 12.91 11.63
CA ALA A 8 13.22 13.35 13.02
C ALA A 8 11.81 13.89 13.42
N ASP A 9 10.93 14.08 12.43
CA ASP A 9 9.56 14.54 12.55
C ASP A 9 8.58 13.62 11.76
N PRO A 10 7.66 12.91 12.44
CA PRO A 10 6.61 12.13 11.80
C PRO A 10 5.76 12.90 10.78
N ALA A 11 5.55 14.20 10.97
CA ALA A 11 4.80 15.02 10.01
C ALA A 11 5.53 15.17 8.67
N ALA A 12 6.84 15.38 8.70
CA ALA A 12 7.67 15.43 7.50
C ALA A 12 7.68 14.08 6.77
N ALA A 13 7.78 12.96 7.49
CA ALA A 13 7.66 11.63 6.88
C ALA A 13 6.30 11.41 6.22
N ALA A 14 5.22 11.84 6.87
CA ALA A 14 3.87 11.71 6.33
C ALA A 14 3.66 12.52 5.05
N ALA A 15 4.24 13.72 4.96
CA ALA A 15 4.21 14.52 3.73
C ALA A 15 4.96 13.83 2.57
N VAL A 16 6.11 13.21 2.85
CA VAL A 16 6.88 12.45 1.86
C VAL A 16 6.09 11.22 1.40
N LEU A 17 5.50 10.46 2.33
CA LEU A 17 4.66 9.31 2.00
C LEU A 17 3.47 9.73 1.12
N ALA A 18 2.77 10.78 1.51
CA ALA A 18 1.61 11.29 0.78
C ALA A 18 1.95 11.67 -0.67
N THR A 19 3.11 12.31 -0.88
CA THR A 19 3.62 12.61 -2.23
C THR A 19 3.85 11.33 -3.04
N GLY A 20 4.48 10.31 -2.44
CA GLY A 20 4.71 9.03 -3.08
C GLY A 20 3.40 8.33 -3.48
N VAL A 21 2.40 8.37 -2.59
CA VAL A 21 1.08 7.77 -2.83
C VAL A 21 0.35 8.45 -4.00
N VAL A 22 0.33 9.78 -4.07
CA VAL A 22 -0.30 10.50 -5.19
C VAL A 22 0.35 10.14 -6.52
N ASN A 23 1.69 10.05 -6.56
CA ASN A 23 2.40 9.64 -7.78
C ASN A 23 2.02 8.22 -8.23
N LEU A 24 1.82 7.30 -7.28
CA LEU A 24 1.37 5.94 -7.59
C LEU A 24 -0.07 5.93 -8.11
N LEU A 25 -0.98 6.70 -7.50
CA LEU A 25 -2.37 6.79 -7.96
C LEU A 25 -2.46 7.28 -9.41
N GLN A 26 -1.68 8.31 -9.76
CA GLN A 26 -1.62 8.82 -11.13
C GLN A 26 -1.10 7.79 -12.16
N THR A 27 -0.39 6.77 -11.69
CA THR A 27 0.22 5.75 -12.55
C THR A 27 -0.61 4.46 -12.63
N LEU A 28 -1.25 4.06 -11.53
CA LEU A 28 -1.81 2.72 -11.35
C LEU A 28 -3.34 2.68 -11.28
N ASP A 29 -4.03 3.83 -11.17
CA ASP A 29 -5.49 3.91 -11.06
C ASP A 29 -6.07 3.02 -9.93
N LEU A 30 -5.62 3.27 -8.69
CA LEU A 30 -6.02 2.48 -7.52
C LEU A 30 -7.25 3.11 -6.83
N GLY A 31 -8.23 2.28 -6.47
CA GLY A 31 -9.42 2.71 -5.71
C GLY A 31 -9.28 2.61 -4.19
N HIS A 32 -8.27 1.92 -3.66
CA HIS A 32 -8.09 1.75 -2.21
C HIS A 32 -6.62 1.73 -1.82
N ILE A 33 -6.30 2.50 -0.78
CA ILE A 33 -4.98 2.54 -0.15
C ILE A 33 -5.11 2.05 1.28
N VAL A 34 -4.32 1.04 1.62
CA VAL A 34 -4.21 0.53 2.99
C VAL A 34 -2.80 0.81 3.52
N LEU A 35 -2.71 1.61 4.57
CA LEU A 35 -1.45 1.93 5.23
C LEU A 35 -1.18 0.92 6.36
N GLY A 36 0.05 0.41 6.41
CA GLY A 36 0.49 -0.54 7.43
C GLY A 36 2.00 -0.54 7.61
N GLY A 37 2.46 -1.24 8.64
CA GLY A 37 3.88 -1.34 9.00
C GLY A 37 4.17 -0.90 10.42
N ALA A 38 5.09 -1.60 11.09
CA ALA A 38 5.40 -1.40 12.51
C ALA A 38 5.80 0.05 12.84
N ASP A 39 6.55 0.70 11.95
CA ASP A 39 7.03 2.08 12.12
C ASP A 39 5.95 3.14 11.87
N LEU A 40 4.92 2.80 11.10
CA LEU A 40 3.82 3.70 10.74
C LEU A 40 2.73 3.71 11.81
N LEU A 41 2.44 2.53 12.40
CA LEU A 41 1.35 2.33 13.35
C LEU A 41 1.35 3.30 14.56
N PRO A 42 2.49 3.64 15.18
CA PRO A 42 2.53 4.62 16.28
C PRO A 42 1.95 6.00 15.93
N HIS A 43 1.93 6.34 14.64
CA HIS A 43 1.44 7.63 14.13
C HIS A 43 0.42 7.45 12.99
N GLY A 44 -0.26 6.29 12.92
CA GLY A 44 -1.06 5.90 11.75
C GLY A 44 -2.07 6.95 11.30
N GLU A 45 -2.79 7.57 12.24
CA GLU A 45 -3.77 8.62 11.93
C GLU A 45 -3.15 9.86 11.28
N LEU A 46 -1.94 10.24 11.70
CA LEU A 46 -1.21 11.36 11.10
C LEU A 46 -0.84 11.05 9.65
N TYR A 47 -0.41 9.82 9.36
CA TYR A 47 -0.11 9.39 8.00
C TYR A 47 -1.37 9.29 7.14
N ARG A 48 -2.45 8.68 7.68
CA ARG A 48 -3.75 8.58 6.99
C ARG A 48 -4.27 9.96 6.60
N ALA A 49 -4.31 10.89 7.55
CA ALA A 49 -4.80 12.25 7.31
C ALA A 49 -3.95 13.01 6.26
N ALA A 50 -2.62 12.85 6.30
CA ALA A 50 -1.73 13.46 5.32
C ALA A 50 -1.97 12.92 3.90
N VAL A 51 -2.10 11.60 3.76
CA VAL A 51 -2.39 10.94 2.48
C VAL A 51 -3.76 11.37 1.96
N GLU A 52 -4.80 11.32 2.78
CA GLU A 52 -6.15 11.76 2.40
C GLU A 52 -6.19 13.22 1.95
N HIS A 53 -5.47 14.10 2.65
CA HIS A 53 -5.38 15.50 2.27
C HIS A 53 -4.68 15.67 0.91
N ALA A 54 -3.58 14.97 0.67
CA ALA A 54 -2.86 15.03 -0.60
C ALA A 54 -3.71 14.49 -1.76
N VAL A 55 -4.37 13.34 -1.57
CA VAL A 55 -5.30 12.75 -2.55
C VAL A 55 -6.36 13.76 -2.96
N ARG A 56 -7.05 14.38 -1.99
CA ARG A 56 -8.11 15.37 -2.27
C ARG A 56 -7.62 16.64 -2.95
N THR A 57 -6.38 17.07 -2.69
CA THR A 57 -5.89 18.39 -3.14
C THR A 57 -5.03 18.32 -4.41
N GLN A 58 -4.42 17.17 -4.69
CA GLN A 58 -3.42 17.02 -5.75
C GLN A 58 -3.89 16.15 -6.92
N LEU A 59 -5.11 15.61 -6.85
CA LEU A 59 -5.80 14.93 -7.96
C LEU A 59 -7.00 15.75 -8.46
N PRO A 60 -6.83 17.00 -8.94
CA PRO A 60 -7.93 17.81 -9.42
C PRO A 60 -8.58 17.19 -10.67
N GLY A 61 -9.92 17.15 -10.70
CA GLY A 61 -10.73 16.68 -11.83
C GLY A 61 -11.03 15.18 -11.85
N ALA A 62 -10.67 14.45 -10.79
CA ALA A 62 -10.95 13.04 -10.64
C ALA A 62 -12.23 12.79 -9.83
N ASP A 63 -13.32 13.50 -10.14
CA ASP A 63 -14.63 13.36 -9.46
C ASP A 63 -15.20 11.93 -9.56
N TRP A 64 -14.57 11.08 -10.36
CA TRP A 64 -14.86 9.66 -10.55
C TRP A 64 -13.92 8.71 -9.78
N LEU A 65 -12.78 9.18 -9.25
CA LEU A 65 -11.89 8.39 -8.38
C LEU A 65 -12.36 8.55 -6.93
N ASP A 66 -13.19 7.64 -6.47
CA ASP A 66 -13.41 7.47 -5.03
C ASP A 66 -12.25 6.63 -4.47
N VAL A 67 -11.25 7.31 -3.90
CA VAL A 67 -10.08 6.66 -3.31
C VAL A 67 -10.26 6.59 -1.81
N GLU A 68 -10.49 5.38 -1.31
CA GLU A 68 -10.49 5.14 0.13
C GLU A 68 -9.05 5.07 0.66
N VAL A 69 -8.80 5.65 1.83
CA VAL A 69 -7.53 5.53 2.55
C VAL A 69 -7.83 4.99 3.95
N SER A 70 -7.30 3.82 4.28
CA SER A 70 -7.51 3.18 5.57
C SER A 70 -6.21 2.73 6.22
N LEU A 71 -6.24 2.50 7.53
CA LEU A 71 -5.19 1.78 8.25
C LEU A 71 -5.51 0.29 8.25
N THR A 72 -4.48 -0.54 8.13
CA THR A 72 -4.67 -2.00 8.27
C THR A 72 -5.18 -2.36 9.67
N SER A 73 -6.19 -3.22 9.73
CA SER A 73 -6.67 -3.81 10.99
C SER A 73 -5.77 -4.93 11.51
N LEU A 74 -4.80 -5.40 10.71
CA LEU A 74 -3.89 -6.48 11.05
C LEU A 74 -2.75 -6.04 11.98
N GLY A 75 -2.56 -4.73 12.17
CA GLY A 75 -1.48 -4.22 13.02
C GLY A 75 -0.12 -4.80 12.66
N THR A 76 0.60 -5.33 13.66
CA THR A 76 1.92 -5.95 13.48
C THR A 76 1.88 -7.29 12.75
N ASP A 77 0.71 -7.91 12.63
CA ASP A 77 0.56 -9.22 12.00
C ASP A 77 0.49 -9.13 10.48
N VAL A 78 0.50 -7.92 9.90
CA VAL A 78 0.39 -7.71 8.44
C VAL A 78 1.47 -8.49 7.66
N VAL A 79 2.68 -8.61 8.20
CA VAL A 79 3.78 -9.38 7.58
C VAL A 79 3.50 -10.88 7.66
N ALA A 80 3.08 -11.37 8.82
CA ALA A 80 2.77 -12.78 9.02
C ALA A 80 1.57 -13.21 8.17
N ALA A 81 0.53 -12.38 8.11
CA ALA A 81 -0.64 -12.60 7.26
C ALA A 81 -0.25 -12.66 5.77
N GLY A 82 0.57 -11.72 5.29
CA GLY A 82 1.07 -11.73 3.91
C GLY A 82 1.88 -12.99 3.60
N ALA A 83 2.77 -13.41 4.50
CA ALA A 83 3.54 -14.64 4.34
C ALA A 83 2.64 -15.89 4.30
N ALA A 84 1.62 -15.97 5.16
CA ALA A 84 0.64 -17.03 5.13
C ALA A 84 -0.14 -17.05 3.82
N MET A 85 -0.56 -15.87 3.31
CA MET A 85 -1.24 -15.75 2.02
C MET A 85 -0.39 -16.27 0.86
N GLN A 86 0.93 -16.06 0.86
CA GLN A 86 1.81 -16.64 -0.17
C GLN A 86 1.83 -18.18 -0.14
N VAL A 87 1.87 -18.78 1.05
CA VAL A 87 1.81 -20.25 1.20
C VAL A 87 0.46 -20.79 0.73
N LEU A 88 -0.62 -20.09 1.07
CA LEU A 88 -1.97 -20.46 0.65
C LEU A 88 -2.14 -20.33 -0.86
N ASP A 89 -1.67 -19.26 -1.47
CA ASP A 89 -1.72 -19.06 -2.93
C ASP A 89 -0.93 -20.14 -3.68
N ALA A 90 0.26 -20.51 -3.18
CA ALA A 90 1.04 -21.60 -3.78
C ALA A 90 0.31 -22.95 -3.76
N ARG A 91 -0.60 -23.17 -2.80
CA ARG A 91 -1.32 -24.44 -2.62
C ARG A 91 -2.72 -24.44 -3.24
N TYR A 92 -3.40 -23.30 -3.20
CA TYR A 92 -4.82 -23.16 -3.51
C TYR A 92 -5.12 -22.05 -4.53
N GLY A 93 -4.11 -21.30 -4.97
CA GLY A 93 -4.25 -20.23 -5.95
C GLY A 93 -4.78 -20.73 -7.29
N LEU A 94 -5.37 -19.81 -8.06
CA LEU A 94 -5.88 -20.13 -9.38
C LEU A 94 -4.72 -20.59 -10.28
N PRO A 95 -4.90 -21.65 -11.09
CA PRO A 95 -3.86 -22.14 -11.96
C PRO A 95 -3.39 -21.04 -12.90
N ASP A 96 -2.09 -20.71 -12.84
CA ASP A 96 -1.46 -19.76 -13.75
C ASP A 96 -1.40 -20.36 -15.17
N PRO A 97 -2.12 -19.79 -16.15
CA PRO A 97 -2.08 -20.26 -17.53
C PRO A 97 -0.70 -20.06 -18.19
N ALA A 98 0.15 -19.17 -17.68
CA ALA A 98 1.51 -19.00 -18.16
C ALA A 98 2.48 -20.07 -17.63
N ARG A 99 2.24 -20.60 -16.42
CA ARG A 99 3.04 -21.67 -15.80
C ARG A 99 2.93 -23.01 -16.53
N HIS A 100 1.77 -23.29 -17.13
CA HIS A 100 1.52 -24.52 -17.89
C HIS A 100 2.31 -24.62 -19.21
N ARG A 101 2.64 -23.48 -19.85
CA ARG A 101 3.41 -23.48 -21.11
C ARG A 101 4.88 -23.88 -20.96
N ARG A 102 5.45 -23.83 -19.76
CA ARG A 102 6.83 -24.30 -19.50
C ARG A 102 6.92 -25.81 -19.28
N ALA A 103 5.84 -26.45 -18.85
CA ALA A 103 5.85 -27.87 -18.53
C ALA A 103 5.72 -28.78 -19.77
N THR A 104 5.24 -28.25 -20.90
CA THR A 104 5.03 -29.03 -22.14
C THR A 104 6.23 -29.01 -23.09
N VAL A 105 7.30 -28.27 -22.78
CA VAL A 105 8.48 -28.10 -23.64
C VAL A 105 9.71 -28.83 -23.07
N SER A 106 9.53 -29.83 -22.20
CA SER A 106 10.62 -30.62 -21.63
C SER A 106 10.45 -32.11 -21.86
#